data_AF-A0AAU1JWH0-F1
#
_entry.id   AF-A0AAU1JWH0-F1
#
_cell.length_a   1.000
_cell.length_b   1.000
_cell.length_c   1.000
_cell.angle_alpha   90.00
_cell.angle_beta   90.00
_cell.angle_gamma   90.00
#
_symmetry.space_group_name_H-M   'P 1'
#
loop_
_entity.id
_entity.type
_entity.pdbx_description
1 polymer ?
#
loop_
_entity_poly.entity_id
_entity_poly.type
_entity_poly.pdbx_seq_one_letter_code
_entity_poly.pdbx_strand_id
1 'polypeptide(L)'
;MSTQTADAVEPALAAGGLAVTVHGTAGVVDIVVPSDAHASDLAREYATAVGLPAAPVLRDRRGEVIQPDASLASRGITSGALLAADSPPTQAYARREVVETAAPVRAGSFSFYWVGLATLLAVAAAGFGAQADGWQRLAIAGLLALGALIGIIPAGPYAARRAIAAPAFAAGAAFVITVDPVPETLPMAVGVAGLSAAVVATISRSLVDTVDEALKIWTTTGVVVFVVTALCALLGTSPQVPWSILFAAAALAARIVPSYAVDVPDSYLLDVSKLSVTAWSARAKTTSGKATVPIDEVTQVAGRGARTLAAASWAVLAVVAVSGPALVATATDDVDRIGVWLILLAGAFVILLSARSYRYWLPRGVLRVAGVIALAVGVRAFVGWADPELVSWFGLGVVVIGFAVIIAAIATGRGWRSAKWASRADWAESLCGAAVIASFVVSSGFFRHLWESGFNG
;
A
#
# COMPACT_ATOMS: atom_id res chain seq x y z
N MET A 1 -6.32 27.94 -39.41
CA MET A 1 -5.26 27.42 -38.53
C MET A 1 -4.19 28.50 -38.40
N SER A 2 -4.47 29.55 -37.61
CA SER A 2 -3.49 30.58 -37.27
C SER A 2 -2.85 30.18 -35.95
N THR A 3 -1.86 29.29 -36.02
CA THR A 3 -0.89 29.14 -34.92
C THR A 3 -0.30 30.52 -34.65
N GLN A 4 -0.46 31.05 -33.43
CA GLN A 4 0.45 32.07 -32.93
C GLN A 4 1.86 31.54 -33.23
N THR A 5 2.59 32.22 -34.09
CA THR A 5 3.95 31.83 -34.46
C THR A 5 4.79 31.81 -33.19
N ALA A 6 5.63 30.79 -33.02
CA ALA A 6 6.45 30.61 -31.82
C ALA A 6 7.24 31.90 -31.45
N ASP A 7 7.59 32.72 -32.45
CA ASP A 7 8.27 34.01 -32.31
C ASP A 7 7.46 35.09 -31.54
N ALA A 8 6.13 34.95 -31.41
CA ALA A 8 5.27 35.91 -30.70
C ALA A 8 4.99 35.52 -29.23
N VAL A 9 5.29 34.28 -28.84
CA VAL A 9 4.93 33.72 -27.53
C VAL A 9 5.90 34.18 -26.44
N GLU A 10 7.21 34.14 -26.72
CA GLU A 10 8.25 34.59 -25.80
C GLU A 10 8.12 36.07 -25.36
N PRO A 11 7.94 37.04 -26.29
CA PRO A 11 7.77 38.44 -25.91
C PRO A 11 6.43 38.69 -25.19
N ALA A 12 5.36 37.97 -25.50
CA ALA A 12 4.07 38.11 -24.82
C ALA A 12 4.13 37.61 -23.36
N LEU A 13 4.86 36.53 -23.09
CA LEU A 13 5.11 36.07 -21.72
C LEU A 13 6.04 37.02 -20.96
N ALA A 14 7.07 37.56 -21.63
CA ALA A 14 7.97 38.56 -21.04
C ALA A 14 7.26 39.88 -20.70
N ALA A 15 6.18 40.23 -21.42
CA ALA A 15 5.33 41.39 -21.16
C ALA A 15 4.25 41.16 -20.08
N GLY A 16 4.29 40.04 -19.35
CA GLY A 16 3.33 39.73 -18.28
C GLY A 16 2.07 38.98 -18.73
N GLY A 17 2.14 38.30 -19.88
CA GLY A 17 1.09 37.39 -20.34
C GLY A 17 0.99 36.10 -19.50
N LEU A 18 -0.23 35.58 -19.41
CA LEU A 18 -0.58 34.30 -18.80
C LEU A 18 -0.71 33.24 -19.90
N ALA A 19 0.08 32.16 -19.85
CA ALA A 19 -0.18 30.97 -20.64
C ALA A 19 -1.26 30.13 -19.96
N VAL A 20 -2.38 29.89 -20.63
CA VAL A 20 -3.50 29.14 -20.08
C VAL A 20 -3.89 28.06 -21.07
N THR A 21 -4.12 26.84 -20.59
CA THR A 21 -4.65 25.74 -21.39
C THR A 21 -6.17 25.69 -21.20
N VAL A 22 -6.93 25.76 -22.29
CA VAL A 22 -8.39 25.61 -22.28
C VAL A 22 -8.77 24.26 -22.86
N HIS A 23 -9.48 23.46 -22.08
CA HIS A 23 -9.92 22.11 -22.45
C HIS A 23 -11.43 22.06 -22.59
N GLY A 24 -11.93 21.78 -23.79
CA GLY A 24 -13.35 21.60 -24.06
C GLY A 24 -13.64 20.38 -24.92
N THR A 25 -14.92 20.12 -25.17
CA THR A 25 -15.36 18.97 -25.99
C THR A 25 -14.87 19.01 -27.43
N ALA A 26 -14.58 20.19 -27.95
CA ALA A 26 -14.12 20.40 -29.31
C ALA A 26 -12.58 20.35 -29.45
N GLY A 27 -11.84 20.31 -28.35
CA GLY A 27 -10.38 20.21 -28.34
C GLY A 27 -9.71 20.94 -27.19
N VAL A 28 -8.38 20.81 -27.12
CA VAL A 28 -7.50 21.48 -26.15
C VAL A 28 -6.66 22.52 -26.87
N VAL A 29 -6.61 23.74 -26.34
CA VAL A 29 -5.84 24.85 -26.92
C VAL A 29 -5.04 25.56 -25.83
N ASP A 30 -3.76 25.79 -26.09
CA ASP A 30 -2.92 26.66 -25.28
C ASP A 30 -2.99 28.09 -25.83
N ILE A 31 -3.39 29.03 -24.98
CA ILE A 31 -3.60 30.43 -25.34
C ILE A 31 -2.79 31.30 -24.39
N VAL A 32 -2.04 32.25 -24.95
CA VAL A 32 -1.38 33.30 -24.16
C VAL A 32 -2.25 34.54 -24.19
N VAL A 33 -2.68 34.99 -23.01
CA VAL A 33 -3.53 36.17 -22.83
C VAL A 33 -2.88 37.17 -21.87
N PRO A 34 -3.11 38.48 -22.01
CA PRO A 34 -2.73 39.47 -21.01
C PRO A 34 -3.29 39.13 -19.62
N SER A 35 -2.57 39.49 -18.55
CA SER A 35 -2.99 39.17 -17.18
C SER A 35 -4.28 39.87 -16.72
N ASP A 36 -4.58 41.01 -17.33
CA ASP A 36 -5.80 41.80 -17.17
C ASP A 36 -6.95 41.36 -18.10
N ALA A 37 -6.73 40.40 -19.00
CA ALA A 37 -7.77 39.91 -19.90
C ALA A 37 -8.98 39.35 -19.15
N HIS A 38 -10.16 39.59 -19.70
CA HIS A 38 -11.41 39.08 -19.16
C HIS A 38 -11.65 37.64 -19.61
N ALA A 39 -12.38 36.86 -18.79
CA ALA A 39 -12.71 35.48 -19.12
C ALA A 39 -13.53 35.36 -20.41
N SER A 40 -14.34 36.36 -20.75
CA SER A 40 -15.06 36.44 -22.04
C SER A 40 -14.14 36.48 -23.25
N ASP A 41 -13.00 37.16 -23.13
CA ASP A 41 -12.04 37.32 -24.23
C ASP A 41 -11.30 36.01 -24.46
N LEU A 42 -10.87 35.35 -23.39
CA LEU A 42 -10.28 34.01 -23.44
C LEU A 42 -11.26 32.97 -24.01
N ALA A 43 -12.55 33.05 -23.64
CA ALA A 43 -13.58 32.15 -24.16
C ALA A 43 -13.82 32.36 -25.67
N ARG A 44 -13.78 33.61 -26.13
CA ARG A 44 -13.92 33.96 -27.55
C ARG A 44 -12.70 33.51 -28.36
N GLU A 45 -11.50 33.66 -27.81
CA GLU A 45 -10.26 33.22 -28.44
C GLU A 45 -10.24 31.69 -28.59
N TYR A 46 -10.65 30.97 -27.53
CA TYR A 46 -10.84 29.52 -27.60
C TYR A 46 -11.89 29.12 -28.64
N ALA A 47 -13.05 29.78 -28.66
CA ALA A 47 -14.09 29.49 -29.65
C ALA A 47 -13.60 29.73 -31.09
N THR A 48 -12.83 30.78 -31.31
CA THR A 48 -12.23 31.09 -32.62
C THR A 48 -11.19 30.05 -33.03
N ALA A 49 -10.33 29.64 -32.09
CA ALA A 49 -9.28 28.65 -32.33
C ALA A 49 -9.84 27.26 -32.71
N VAL A 50 -10.96 26.86 -32.09
CA VAL A 50 -11.56 25.54 -32.28
C VAL A 50 -12.76 25.57 -33.26
N GLY A 51 -13.15 26.74 -33.75
CA GLY A 51 -14.25 26.90 -34.71
C GLY A 51 -15.65 26.72 -34.10
N LEU A 52 -15.83 27.07 -32.83
CA LEU A 52 -17.13 27.03 -32.16
C LEU A 52 -18.02 28.22 -32.56
N PRO A 53 -19.34 28.02 -32.70
CA PRO A 53 -20.27 29.08 -33.10
C PRO A 53 -20.54 30.12 -32.00
N ALA A 54 -20.23 29.80 -30.74
CA ALA A 54 -20.41 30.70 -29.60
C ALA A 54 -19.30 30.47 -28.55
N ALA A 55 -18.97 31.52 -27.81
CA ALA A 55 -18.01 31.45 -26.70
C ALA A 55 -18.55 30.56 -25.57
N PRO A 56 -17.83 29.50 -25.16
CA PRO A 56 -18.28 28.60 -24.09
C PRO A 56 -18.11 29.24 -22.71
N VAL A 57 -18.79 28.67 -21.72
CA VAL A 57 -18.62 29.09 -20.32
C VAL A 57 -17.33 28.49 -19.78
N LEU A 58 -16.42 29.31 -19.27
CA LEU A 58 -15.17 28.84 -18.69
C LEU A 58 -15.37 28.46 -17.22
N ARG A 59 -14.81 27.32 -16.83
CA ARG A 59 -14.75 26.84 -15.46
C ARG A 59 -13.32 26.67 -15.00
N ASP A 60 -13.08 26.95 -13.73
CA ASP A 60 -11.79 26.69 -13.11
C ASP A 60 -11.60 25.19 -12.78
N ARG A 61 -10.42 24.84 -12.26
CA ARG A 61 -10.08 23.47 -11.82
C ARG A 61 -10.98 22.89 -10.73
N ARG A 62 -11.78 23.72 -10.04
CA ARG A 62 -12.74 23.31 -9.00
C ARG A 62 -14.15 23.11 -9.59
N GLY A 63 -14.32 23.40 -10.88
CA GLY A 63 -15.61 23.35 -11.56
C GLY A 63 -16.45 24.61 -11.38
N GLU A 64 -15.91 25.66 -10.75
CA GLU A 64 -16.62 26.91 -10.58
C GLU A 64 -16.63 27.72 -11.87
N VAL A 65 -17.79 28.30 -12.19
CA VAL A 65 -17.92 29.18 -13.35
C VAL A 65 -17.15 30.47 -13.10
N ILE A 66 -16.28 30.81 -14.05
CA ILE A 66 -15.59 32.09 -14.07
C ILE A 66 -16.54 33.09 -14.70
N GLN A 67 -16.85 34.16 -13.96
CA GLN A 67 -17.71 35.23 -14.49
C GLN A 67 -17.03 35.87 -15.71
N PRO A 68 -17.78 36.11 -16.81
CA PRO A 68 -17.20 36.59 -18.07
C PRO A 68 -16.45 37.91 -17.91
N ASP A 69 -16.94 38.80 -17.05
CA ASP A 69 -16.37 40.13 -16.82
C ASP A 69 -15.23 40.13 -15.78
N ALA A 70 -14.94 39.00 -15.14
CA ALA A 70 -13.83 38.92 -14.18
C ALA A 70 -12.50 38.84 -14.93
N SER A 71 -11.52 39.66 -14.51
CA SER A 71 -10.14 39.51 -15.01
C SER A 71 -9.51 38.23 -14.46
N LEU A 72 -8.71 37.56 -15.29
CA LEU A 72 -8.08 36.29 -14.92
C LEU A 72 -7.19 36.44 -13.67
N ALA A 73 -6.45 37.54 -13.55
CA ALA A 73 -5.65 37.84 -12.37
C ALA A 73 -6.49 38.02 -11.09
N SER A 74 -7.65 38.68 -11.15
CA SER A 74 -8.53 38.88 -9.99
C SER A 74 -9.08 37.57 -9.42
N ARG A 75 -9.23 36.55 -10.27
CA ARG A 75 -9.64 35.19 -9.91
C ARG A 75 -8.47 34.29 -9.49
N GLY A 76 -7.25 34.83 -9.44
CA GLY A 76 -6.04 34.10 -9.06
C GLY A 76 -5.58 33.08 -10.10
N ILE A 77 -5.94 33.28 -11.38
CA ILE A 77 -5.50 32.43 -12.49
C ILE A 77 -4.08 32.83 -12.85
N THR A 78 -3.17 31.87 -12.81
CA THR A 78 -1.74 32.06 -13.09
C THR A 78 -1.35 31.36 -14.39
N SER A 79 -0.19 31.71 -14.93
CA SER A 79 0.40 30.98 -16.05
C SER A 79 0.53 29.48 -15.72
N GLY A 80 0.20 28.62 -16.66
CA GLY A 80 0.07 27.16 -16.49
C GLY A 80 -1.29 26.71 -15.94
N ALA A 81 -2.29 27.59 -15.82
CA ALA A 81 -3.63 27.21 -15.41
C ALA A 81 -4.35 26.42 -16.50
N LEU A 82 -5.12 25.40 -16.08
CA LEU A 82 -6.04 24.64 -16.94
C LEU A 82 -7.47 25.08 -16.65
N LEU A 83 -8.18 25.50 -17.69
CA LEU A 83 -9.60 25.88 -17.65
C LEU A 83 -10.43 24.91 -18.47
N ALA A 84 -11.64 24.61 -18.01
CA ALA A 84 -12.58 23.77 -18.74
C ALA A 84 -13.59 24.65 -19.50
N ALA A 85 -13.75 24.42 -20.80
CA ALA A 85 -14.76 25.05 -21.63
C ALA A 85 -16.02 24.18 -21.65
N ASP A 86 -17.08 24.67 -20.99
CA ASP A 86 -18.40 24.07 -20.96
C ASP A 86 -19.16 24.55 -22.20
N SER A 87 -19.07 23.78 -23.28
CA SER A 87 -19.85 24.04 -24.50
C SER A 87 -21.30 23.60 -24.27
N PRO A 88 -22.32 24.36 -24.74
CA PRO A 88 -23.68 23.85 -24.75
C PRO A 88 -23.70 22.51 -25.50
N PRO A 89 -24.40 21.49 -24.99
CA PRO A 89 -24.35 20.16 -25.58
C PRO A 89 -24.78 20.26 -27.05
N THR A 90 -23.83 20.09 -27.96
CA THR A 90 -24.13 19.96 -29.38
C THR A 90 -25.07 18.76 -29.49
N GLN A 91 -26.28 18.96 -30.02
CA GLN A 91 -27.31 17.92 -30.22
C GLN A 91 -26.87 16.76 -31.14
N ALA A 92 -25.58 16.66 -31.47
CA ALA A 92 -24.96 15.57 -32.19
C ALA A 92 -24.45 14.43 -31.27
N TYR A 93 -25.03 14.28 -30.07
CA TYR A 93 -25.20 12.91 -29.60
C TYR A 93 -26.22 12.28 -30.53
N ALA A 94 -25.71 11.60 -31.57
CA ALA A 94 -26.40 10.46 -32.12
C ALA A 94 -27.04 9.76 -30.93
N ARG A 95 -28.37 9.57 -30.98
CA ARG A 95 -29.10 8.70 -30.06
C ARG A 95 -28.37 7.37 -30.14
N ARG A 96 -27.32 7.21 -29.33
CA ARG A 96 -26.71 5.94 -29.03
C ARG A 96 -27.88 5.31 -28.33
N GLU A 97 -28.55 4.42 -29.05
CA GLU A 97 -29.39 3.43 -28.44
C GLU A 97 -28.52 2.89 -27.31
N VAL A 98 -28.81 3.37 -26.10
CA VAL A 98 -28.38 2.70 -24.89
C VAL A 98 -29.18 1.43 -25.02
N VAL A 99 -28.62 0.45 -25.72
CA VAL A 99 -28.99 -0.94 -25.55
C VAL A 99 -28.82 -1.10 -24.07
N GLU A 100 -29.95 -1.09 -23.36
CA GLU A 100 -30.04 -1.27 -21.93
C GLU A 100 -29.63 -2.72 -21.69
N THR A 101 -28.32 -2.96 -21.85
CA THR A 101 -27.68 -4.20 -21.49
C THR A 101 -27.79 -4.15 -19.99
N ALA A 102 -28.75 -4.92 -19.46
CA ALA A 102 -29.04 -5.04 -18.04
C ALA A 102 -27.72 -4.95 -17.30
N ALA A 103 -27.49 -3.80 -16.64
CA ALA A 103 -26.18 -3.50 -16.10
C ALA A 103 -25.80 -4.67 -15.20
N PRO A 104 -24.64 -5.31 -15.41
CA PRO A 104 -24.28 -6.47 -14.60
C PRO A 104 -24.39 -6.04 -13.15
N VAL A 105 -25.12 -6.81 -12.34
CA VAL A 105 -25.37 -6.51 -10.93
C VAL A 105 -24.01 -6.44 -10.23
N ARG A 106 -23.44 -5.24 -10.16
CA ARG A 106 -22.15 -4.99 -9.53
C ARG A 106 -22.40 -4.94 -8.04
N ALA A 107 -21.70 -5.80 -7.32
CA ALA A 107 -21.75 -5.82 -5.88
C ALA A 107 -21.42 -4.42 -5.32
N GLY A 108 -22.33 -3.81 -4.55
CA GLY A 108 -22.17 -2.44 -4.04
C GLY A 108 -20.99 -2.33 -3.07
N SER A 109 -20.38 -1.16 -2.95
CA SER A 109 -19.18 -0.92 -2.10
C SER A 109 -19.35 -1.37 -0.65
N PHE A 110 -20.59 -1.42 -0.15
CA PHE A 110 -20.91 -1.83 1.21
C PHE A 110 -20.52 -3.27 1.55
N SER A 111 -20.48 -4.19 0.58
CA SER A 111 -20.12 -5.58 0.87
C SER A 111 -18.63 -5.80 1.18
N PHE A 112 -17.76 -4.81 0.92
CA PHE A 112 -16.36 -4.88 1.40
C PHE A 112 -16.30 -4.87 2.94
N TYR A 113 -17.18 -4.12 3.60
CA TYR A 113 -17.23 -4.10 5.07
C TYR A 113 -17.67 -5.45 5.63
N TRP A 114 -18.64 -6.11 4.99
CA TRP A 114 -19.09 -7.45 5.39
C TRP A 114 -18.03 -8.52 5.19
N VAL A 115 -17.24 -8.44 4.10
CA VAL A 115 -16.08 -9.32 3.88
C VAL A 115 -15.04 -9.12 4.98
N GLY A 116 -14.69 -7.86 5.28
CA GLY A 116 -13.75 -7.55 6.35
C GLY A 116 -14.25 -8.04 7.71
N LEU A 117 -15.53 -7.82 8.03
CA LEU A 117 -16.15 -8.31 9.25
C LEU A 117 -16.14 -9.85 9.32
N ALA A 118 -16.46 -10.54 8.22
CA ALA A 118 -16.42 -12.00 8.16
C ALA A 118 -15.01 -12.54 8.41
N THR A 119 -13.98 -11.92 7.81
CA THR A 119 -12.57 -12.26 8.06
C THR A 119 -12.20 -12.06 9.54
N LEU A 120 -12.60 -10.93 10.15
CA LEU A 120 -12.35 -10.67 11.57
C LEU A 120 -13.05 -11.69 12.47
N LEU A 121 -14.31 -12.03 12.18
CA LEU A 121 -15.06 -13.03 12.92
C LEU A 121 -14.46 -14.43 12.77
N ALA A 122 -13.93 -14.78 11.59
CA ALA A 122 -13.23 -16.05 11.39
C ALA A 122 -11.98 -16.15 12.27
N VAL A 123 -11.19 -15.06 12.35
CA VAL A 123 -10.00 -14.99 13.22
C VAL A 123 -10.40 -15.06 14.70
N ALA A 124 -11.44 -14.32 15.10
CA ALA A 124 -11.95 -14.38 16.47
C ALA A 124 -12.46 -15.78 16.83
N ALA A 125 -13.23 -16.42 15.94
CA ALA A 125 -13.71 -17.78 16.11
C ALA A 125 -12.56 -18.79 16.23
N ALA A 126 -11.47 -18.60 15.48
CA ALA A 126 -10.28 -19.43 15.62
C ALA A 126 -9.60 -19.23 16.99
N GLY A 127 -9.53 -17.99 17.48
CA GLY A 127 -9.01 -17.68 18.82
C GLY A 127 -9.83 -18.31 19.95
N PHE A 128 -11.17 -18.27 19.86
CA PHE A 128 -12.04 -18.95 20.82
C PHE A 128 -11.99 -20.48 20.66
N GLY A 129 -11.92 -20.98 19.42
CA GLY A 129 -11.81 -22.41 19.14
C GLY A 129 -10.51 -23.03 19.66
N ALA A 130 -9.43 -22.26 19.72
CA ALA A 130 -8.16 -22.68 20.31
C ALA A 130 -8.24 -22.93 21.83
N GLN A 131 -9.25 -22.35 22.51
CA GLN A 131 -9.49 -22.52 23.94
C GLN A 131 -10.62 -23.53 24.23
N ALA A 132 -11.25 -24.07 23.20
CA ALA A 132 -12.37 -25.02 23.33
C ALA A 132 -11.88 -26.46 23.34
N ASP A 133 -12.62 -27.34 24.02
CA ASP A 133 -12.29 -28.77 24.12
C ASP A 133 -13.35 -29.66 23.47
N GLY A 134 -12.93 -30.88 23.11
CA GLY A 134 -13.80 -31.94 22.61
C GLY A 134 -14.62 -31.55 21.37
N TRP A 135 -15.94 -31.77 21.43
CA TRP A 135 -16.83 -31.59 20.28
C TRP A 135 -16.98 -30.11 19.85
N GLN A 136 -16.85 -29.16 20.79
CA GLN A 136 -17.00 -27.73 20.49
C GLN A 136 -15.88 -27.25 19.57
N ARG A 137 -14.65 -27.68 19.84
CA ARG A 137 -13.47 -27.43 19.01
C ARG A 137 -13.66 -27.96 17.58
N LEU A 138 -14.15 -29.20 17.46
CA LEU A 138 -14.44 -29.82 16.17
C LEU A 138 -15.59 -29.10 15.42
N ALA A 139 -16.63 -28.66 16.13
CA ALA A 139 -17.73 -27.92 15.54
C ALA A 139 -17.28 -26.56 14.99
N ILE A 140 -16.47 -25.81 15.75
CA ILE A 140 -15.89 -24.53 15.31
C ILE A 140 -15.00 -24.74 14.09
N ALA A 141 -14.09 -25.72 14.13
CA ALA A 141 -13.23 -26.04 13.00
C ALA A 141 -14.03 -26.46 11.75
N GLY A 142 -15.08 -27.28 11.93
CA GLY A 142 -15.97 -27.72 10.86
C GLY A 142 -16.75 -26.56 10.22
N LEU A 143 -17.27 -25.63 11.03
CA LEU A 143 -17.95 -24.42 10.55
C LEU A 143 -17.00 -23.49 9.79
N LEU A 144 -15.77 -23.32 10.27
CA LEU A 144 -14.75 -22.55 9.57
C LEU A 144 -14.37 -23.21 8.24
N ALA A 145 -14.18 -24.53 8.22
CA ALA A 145 -13.90 -25.28 7.00
C ALA A 145 -15.04 -25.18 5.98
N LEU A 146 -16.29 -25.29 6.44
CA LEU A 146 -17.47 -25.09 5.59
C LEU A 146 -17.53 -23.65 5.03
N GLY A 147 -17.22 -22.65 5.85
CA GLY A 147 -17.10 -21.26 5.43
C GLY A 147 -16.05 -21.05 4.33
N ALA A 148 -14.90 -21.72 4.44
CA ALA A 148 -13.87 -21.71 3.40
C ALA A 148 -14.37 -22.33 2.09
N LEU A 149 -15.04 -23.50 2.16
CA LEU A 149 -15.60 -24.16 0.98
C LEU A 149 -16.65 -23.29 0.27
N ILE A 150 -17.58 -22.68 1.03
CA ILE A 150 -18.57 -21.74 0.49
C ILE A 150 -17.88 -20.53 -0.13
N GLY A 151 -16.78 -20.07 0.47
CA GLY A 151 -16.00 -18.94 0.00
C GLY A 151 -15.40 -19.12 -1.39
N ILE A 152 -15.00 -20.35 -1.73
CA ILE A 152 -14.36 -20.72 -3.00
C ILE A 152 -15.37 -20.84 -4.16
N ILE A 153 -16.66 -21.06 -3.88
CA ILE A 153 -17.67 -21.30 -4.92
C ILE A 153 -17.79 -20.07 -5.85
N PRO A 154 -17.50 -20.22 -7.16
CA PRO A 154 -17.47 -19.11 -8.12
C PRO A 154 -18.88 -18.74 -8.64
N ALA A 155 -19.87 -18.65 -7.74
CA ALA A 155 -21.27 -18.42 -8.11
C ALA A 155 -21.82 -17.08 -7.60
N GLY A 156 -22.45 -16.31 -8.49
CA GLY A 156 -23.17 -15.09 -8.15
C GLY A 156 -22.31 -13.82 -8.01
N PRO A 157 -22.95 -12.67 -7.77
CA PRO A 157 -22.31 -11.35 -7.90
C PRO A 157 -21.23 -11.06 -6.83
N TYR A 158 -21.19 -11.86 -5.76
CA TYR A 158 -20.26 -11.70 -4.63
C TYR A 158 -19.11 -12.72 -4.65
N ALA A 159 -18.98 -13.55 -5.68
CA ALA A 159 -17.99 -14.63 -5.75
C ALA A 159 -16.56 -14.14 -5.46
N ALA A 160 -16.12 -13.07 -6.13
CA ALA A 160 -14.80 -12.48 -5.94
C ALA A 160 -14.53 -12.00 -4.50
N ARG A 161 -15.56 -11.49 -3.84
CA ARG A 161 -15.48 -10.96 -2.48
C ARG A 161 -15.42 -12.07 -1.44
N ARG A 162 -16.17 -13.15 -1.64
CA ARG A 162 -16.10 -14.36 -0.81
C ARG A 162 -14.76 -15.07 -0.97
N ALA A 163 -14.25 -15.13 -2.20
CA ALA A 163 -12.95 -15.72 -2.51
C ALA A 163 -11.80 -15.06 -1.75
N ILE A 164 -11.83 -13.73 -1.54
CA ILE A 164 -10.82 -13.02 -0.74
C ILE A 164 -10.87 -13.42 0.75
N ALA A 165 -12.05 -13.72 1.30
CA ALA A 165 -12.20 -14.08 2.71
C ALA A 165 -11.90 -15.56 2.99
N ALA A 166 -12.13 -16.45 2.00
CA ALA A 166 -12.00 -17.90 2.15
C ALA A 166 -10.66 -18.37 2.77
N PRO A 167 -9.49 -17.79 2.41
CA PRO A 167 -8.21 -18.14 3.04
C PRO A 167 -8.19 -17.97 4.56
N ALA A 168 -8.85 -16.94 5.10
CA ALA A 168 -8.88 -16.70 6.54
C ALA A 168 -9.71 -17.75 7.28
N PHE A 169 -10.82 -18.20 6.68
CA PHE A 169 -11.62 -19.31 7.22
C PHE A 169 -10.85 -20.62 7.23
N ALA A 170 -10.13 -20.89 6.13
CA ALA A 170 -9.29 -22.08 6.01
C ALA A 170 -8.14 -22.08 7.02
N ALA A 171 -7.47 -20.92 7.18
CA ALA A 171 -6.44 -20.72 8.19
C ALA A 171 -6.97 -20.95 9.60
N GLY A 172 -8.13 -20.37 9.92
CA GLY A 172 -8.78 -20.53 11.22
C GLY A 172 -9.13 -21.99 11.52
N ALA A 173 -9.71 -22.71 10.56
CA ALA A 173 -10.03 -24.13 10.71
C ALA A 173 -8.77 -24.97 10.99
N ALA A 174 -7.72 -24.76 10.20
CA ALA A 174 -6.45 -25.45 10.37
C ALA A 174 -5.80 -25.13 11.72
N PHE A 175 -5.77 -23.85 12.12
CA PHE A 175 -5.23 -23.41 13.41
C PHE A 175 -5.96 -24.06 14.58
N VAL A 176 -7.30 -24.05 14.57
CA VAL A 176 -8.10 -24.69 15.63
C VAL A 176 -7.82 -26.18 15.72
N ILE A 177 -7.54 -26.88 14.63
CA ILE A 177 -7.22 -28.31 14.65
C ILE A 177 -5.81 -28.56 15.16
N THR A 178 -4.83 -27.74 14.77
CA THR A 178 -3.41 -28.01 15.04
C THR A 178 -2.86 -27.37 16.30
N VAL A 179 -3.56 -26.37 16.86
CA VAL A 179 -3.09 -25.69 18.06
C VAL A 179 -3.05 -26.64 19.25
N ASP A 180 -1.91 -26.67 19.92
CA ASP A 180 -1.70 -27.39 21.16
C ASP A 180 -1.36 -26.34 22.23
N PRO A 181 -1.81 -26.48 23.49
CA PRO A 181 -1.41 -25.60 24.59
C PRO A 181 0.12 -25.47 24.82
N VAL A 182 0.95 -26.31 24.20
CA VAL A 182 2.42 -26.21 24.31
C VAL A 182 2.98 -25.02 23.49
N PRO A 183 3.71 -24.08 24.10
CA PRO A 183 4.24 -22.89 23.40
C PRO A 183 5.18 -23.20 22.23
N GLU A 184 5.88 -24.33 22.28
CA GLU A 184 6.86 -24.75 21.27
C GLU A 184 6.20 -25.14 19.93
N THR A 185 4.96 -25.60 19.95
CA THR A 185 4.25 -26.04 18.74
C THR A 185 3.45 -24.91 18.07
N LEU A 186 3.26 -23.78 18.77
CA LEU A 186 2.50 -22.62 18.30
C LEU A 186 3.02 -22.08 16.95
N PRO A 187 4.35 -21.90 16.72
CA PRO A 187 4.85 -21.49 15.41
C PRO A 187 4.41 -22.45 14.30
N MET A 188 4.47 -23.75 14.54
CA MET A 188 4.07 -24.75 13.54
C MET A 188 2.56 -24.70 13.28
N ALA A 189 1.72 -24.53 14.32
CA ALA A 189 0.27 -24.39 14.16
C ALA A 189 -0.09 -23.18 13.28
N VAL A 190 0.57 -22.03 13.49
CA VAL A 190 0.44 -20.83 12.65
C VAL A 190 0.98 -21.07 11.24
N GLY A 191 2.06 -21.82 11.11
CA GLY A 191 2.58 -22.31 9.84
C GLY A 191 1.56 -23.08 9.03
N VAL A 192 0.95 -24.11 9.62
CA VAL A 192 -0.09 -24.93 8.97
C VAL A 192 -1.31 -24.10 8.61
N ALA A 193 -1.71 -23.16 9.48
CA ALA A 193 -2.77 -22.21 9.18
C ALA A 193 -2.42 -21.34 7.95
N GLY A 194 -1.18 -20.86 7.85
CA GLY A 194 -0.67 -20.13 6.69
C GLY A 194 -0.67 -20.96 5.41
N LEU A 195 -0.26 -22.23 5.48
CA LEU A 195 -0.30 -23.15 4.33
C LEU A 195 -1.73 -23.41 3.85
N SER A 196 -2.65 -23.67 4.77
CA SER A 196 -4.09 -23.82 4.49
C SER A 196 -4.65 -22.59 3.78
N ALA A 197 -4.33 -21.39 4.27
CA ALA A 197 -4.70 -20.13 3.63
C ALA A 197 -4.16 -20.04 2.19
N ALA A 198 -2.88 -20.40 1.99
CA ALA A 198 -2.23 -20.34 0.69
C ALA A 198 -2.83 -21.33 -0.33
N VAL A 199 -3.16 -22.55 0.10
CA VAL A 199 -3.83 -23.55 -0.74
C VAL A 199 -5.20 -23.02 -1.18
N VAL A 200 -6.01 -22.54 -0.25
CA VAL A 200 -7.35 -22.01 -0.56
C VAL A 200 -7.27 -20.74 -1.41
N ALA A 201 -6.29 -19.87 -1.18
CA ALA A 201 -6.05 -18.70 -2.02
C ALA A 201 -5.70 -19.10 -3.47
N THR A 202 -4.86 -20.13 -3.63
CA THR A 202 -4.47 -20.65 -4.95
C THR A 202 -5.64 -21.27 -5.70
N ILE A 203 -6.46 -22.07 -5.02
CA ILE A 203 -7.70 -22.63 -5.59
C ILE A 203 -8.64 -21.49 -6.01
N SER A 204 -8.87 -20.52 -5.11
CA SER A 204 -9.72 -19.36 -5.39
C SER A 204 -9.23 -18.57 -6.60
N ARG A 205 -7.90 -18.45 -6.77
CA ARG A 205 -7.27 -17.75 -7.88
C ARG A 205 -7.47 -18.43 -9.22
N SER A 206 -7.52 -19.78 -9.23
CA SER A 206 -7.85 -20.54 -10.45
C SER A 206 -9.32 -20.43 -10.87
N LEU A 207 -10.20 -19.94 -9.99
CA LEU A 207 -11.64 -19.87 -10.22
C LEU A 207 -12.15 -18.43 -10.43
N VAL A 208 -11.39 -17.41 -9.99
CA VAL A 208 -11.79 -16.01 -10.06
C VAL A 208 -10.61 -15.09 -10.40
N ASP A 209 -10.64 -14.47 -11.59
CA ASP A 209 -9.56 -13.60 -12.08
C ASP A 209 -9.58 -12.17 -11.49
N THR A 210 -10.72 -11.71 -11.00
CA THR A 210 -10.92 -10.28 -10.63
C THR A 210 -10.17 -9.82 -9.37
N VAL A 211 -9.62 -10.75 -8.58
CA VAL A 211 -8.99 -10.49 -7.26
C VAL A 211 -7.61 -11.13 -7.13
N ASP A 212 -6.97 -11.37 -8.27
CA ASP A 212 -5.69 -12.09 -8.40
C ASP A 212 -4.59 -11.52 -7.49
N GLU A 213 -4.45 -10.20 -7.39
CA GLU A 213 -3.35 -9.60 -6.61
C GLU A 213 -3.47 -9.87 -5.10
N ALA A 214 -4.70 -9.83 -4.56
CA ALA A 214 -4.93 -10.11 -3.14
C ALA A 214 -4.71 -11.60 -2.82
N LEU A 215 -5.17 -12.48 -3.70
CA LEU A 215 -4.97 -13.93 -3.55
C LEU A 215 -3.50 -14.32 -3.72
N LYS A 216 -2.77 -13.67 -4.64
CA LYS A 216 -1.32 -13.85 -4.78
C LYS A 216 -0.58 -13.51 -3.50
N ILE A 217 -0.93 -12.41 -2.83
CA ILE A 217 -0.35 -12.01 -1.54
C ILE A 217 -0.69 -13.01 -0.43
N TRP A 218 -1.92 -13.52 -0.39
CA TRP A 218 -2.30 -14.61 0.53
C TRP A 218 -1.44 -15.85 0.32
N THR A 219 -1.29 -16.29 -0.94
CA THR A 219 -0.46 -17.44 -1.29
C THR A 219 0.99 -17.23 -0.89
N THR A 220 1.62 -16.11 -1.27
CA THR A 220 3.03 -15.87 -0.96
C THR A 220 3.27 -15.72 0.54
N THR A 221 2.43 -14.96 1.25
CA THR A 221 2.57 -14.77 2.70
C THR A 221 2.36 -16.07 3.45
N GLY A 222 1.31 -16.83 3.12
CA GLY A 222 1.02 -18.11 3.76
C GLY A 222 2.12 -19.15 3.54
N VAL A 223 2.67 -19.23 2.32
CA VAL A 223 3.82 -20.10 2.01
C VAL A 223 5.07 -19.67 2.78
N VAL A 224 5.40 -18.38 2.82
CA VAL A 224 6.56 -17.89 3.58
C VAL A 224 6.42 -18.19 5.07
N VAL A 225 5.25 -17.95 5.66
CA VAL A 225 4.99 -18.25 7.07
C VAL A 225 5.15 -19.75 7.35
N PHE A 226 4.58 -20.60 6.50
CA PHE A 226 4.74 -22.05 6.62
C PHE A 226 6.20 -22.49 6.49
N VAL A 227 6.92 -22.03 5.46
CA VAL A 227 8.31 -22.43 5.22
C VAL A 227 9.20 -22.00 6.39
N VAL A 228 9.07 -20.77 6.88
CA VAL A 228 9.87 -20.28 8.02
C VAL A 228 9.60 -21.12 9.28
N THR A 229 8.33 -21.34 9.61
CA THR A 229 7.95 -22.07 10.83
C THR A 229 8.27 -23.55 10.74
N ALA A 230 8.05 -24.19 9.59
CA ALA A 230 8.38 -25.60 9.35
C ALA A 230 9.89 -25.84 9.35
N LEU A 231 10.68 -24.97 8.71
CA LEU A 231 12.15 -25.10 8.74
C LEU A 231 12.71 -24.94 10.15
N CYS A 232 12.20 -23.97 10.91
CA CYS A 232 12.58 -23.80 12.32
C CYS A 232 12.22 -25.03 13.16
N ALA A 233 11.03 -25.59 12.98
CA ALA A 233 10.60 -26.81 13.65
C ALA A 233 11.48 -28.02 13.28
N LEU A 234 11.82 -28.20 11.99
CA LEU A 234 12.71 -29.27 11.52
C LEU A 234 14.13 -29.16 12.06
N LEU A 235 14.62 -27.94 12.25
CA LEU A 235 15.93 -27.65 12.84
C LEU A 235 15.91 -27.72 14.38
N GLY A 236 14.74 -27.93 15.00
CA GLY A 236 14.59 -27.96 16.45
C GLY A 236 14.96 -26.63 17.13
N THR A 237 14.74 -25.51 16.45
CA THR A 237 15.10 -24.20 17.02
C THR A 237 14.11 -23.74 18.09
N SER A 238 14.56 -22.84 18.97
CA SER A 238 13.69 -22.20 19.95
C SER A 238 12.50 -21.52 19.26
N PRO A 239 11.28 -21.55 19.85
CA PRO A 239 10.08 -20.94 19.27
C PRO A 239 10.21 -19.43 19.05
N GLN A 240 11.16 -18.77 19.70
CA GLN A 240 11.45 -17.36 19.51
C GLN A 240 12.02 -17.05 18.11
N VAL A 241 12.83 -17.95 17.55
CA VAL A 241 13.50 -17.79 16.25
C VAL A 241 12.53 -17.53 15.10
N PRO A 242 11.51 -18.38 14.85
CA PRO A 242 10.57 -18.14 13.76
C PRO A 242 9.81 -16.82 13.92
N TRP A 243 9.45 -16.41 15.14
CA TRP A 243 8.78 -15.12 15.36
C TRP A 243 9.69 -13.94 15.05
N SER A 244 10.97 -14.02 15.42
CA SER A 244 11.97 -12.99 15.11
C SER A 244 12.17 -12.86 13.61
N ILE A 245 12.27 -13.98 12.88
CA ILE A 245 12.38 -13.99 11.42
C ILE A 245 11.13 -13.35 10.79
N LEU A 246 9.94 -13.79 11.19
CA LEU A 246 8.68 -13.30 10.65
C LEU A 246 8.47 -11.80 10.90
N PHE A 247 8.77 -11.33 12.11
CA PHE A 247 8.68 -9.92 12.46
C PHE A 247 9.69 -9.07 11.65
N ALA A 248 10.95 -9.50 11.57
CA ALA A 248 11.97 -8.82 10.79
C ALA A 248 11.59 -8.76 9.30
N ALA A 249 11.13 -9.89 8.73
CA ALA A 249 10.68 -9.97 7.35
C ALA A 249 9.50 -9.02 7.09
N ALA A 250 8.52 -8.95 7.99
CA ALA A 250 7.38 -8.05 7.85
C ALA A 250 7.79 -6.56 7.93
N ALA A 251 8.68 -6.22 8.86
CA ALA A 251 9.20 -4.86 8.99
C ALA A 251 9.97 -4.42 7.74
N LEU A 252 10.82 -5.30 7.18
CA LEU A 252 11.56 -5.02 5.95
C LEU A 252 10.65 -5.02 4.70
N ALA A 253 9.62 -5.88 4.66
CA ALA A 253 8.66 -5.91 3.57
C ALA A 253 7.95 -4.57 3.38
N ALA A 254 7.64 -3.84 4.47
CA ALA A 254 7.04 -2.51 4.39
C ALA A 254 7.86 -1.51 3.56
N ARG A 255 9.19 -1.67 3.50
CA ARG A 255 10.10 -0.86 2.69
C ARG A 255 10.29 -1.43 1.28
N ILE A 256 10.30 -2.75 1.15
CA ILE A 256 10.68 -3.44 -0.08
C ILE A 256 9.50 -3.56 -1.07
N VAL A 257 8.28 -3.76 -0.59
CA VAL A 257 7.12 -4.00 -1.46
C VAL A 257 6.89 -2.87 -2.48
N PRO A 258 7.00 -1.56 -2.13
CA PRO A 258 6.85 -0.49 -3.10
C PRO A 258 7.76 -0.59 -4.34
N SER A 259 8.98 -1.11 -4.20
CA SER A 259 9.89 -1.25 -5.35
C SER A 259 9.52 -2.40 -6.29
N TYR A 260 8.75 -3.39 -5.81
CA TYR A 260 8.29 -4.53 -6.61
C TYR A 260 6.84 -4.41 -7.09
N ALA A 261 6.06 -3.49 -6.51
CA ALA A 261 4.64 -3.34 -6.85
C ALA A 261 4.41 -2.68 -8.21
N VAL A 262 5.39 -1.90 -8.70
CA VAL A 262 5.35 -1.24 -10.00
C VAL A 262 6.39 -1.91 -10.88
N ASP A 263 5.96 -2.91 -11.64
CA ASP A 263 6.76 -3.57 -12.66
C ASP A 263 6.41 -2.96 -14.02
N VAL A 264 7.36 -2.25 -14.62
CA VAL A 264 7.22 -1.65 -15.96
C VAL A 264 7.99 -2.53 -16.93
N PRO A 265 7.35 -3.09 -17.98
CA PRO A 265 8.04 -3.93 -18.94
C PRO A 265 9.30 -3.25 -19.50
N ASP A 266 10.41 -3.98 -19.56
CA ASP A 266 11.70 -3.45 -20.03
C ASP A 266 11.63 -2.87 -21.44
N SER A 267 10.71 -3.37 -22.27
CA SER A 267 10.45 -2.84 -23.62
C SER A 267 10.00 -1.37 -23.65
N TYR A 268 9.48 -0.84 -22.53
CA TYR A 268 9.11 0.56 -22.38
C TYR A 268 10.21 1.42 -21.75
N LEU A 269 11.11 0.82 -20.96
CA LEU A 269 12.22 1.53 -20.30
C LEU A 269 13.48 1.56 -21.17
N LEU A 270 13.69 0.50 -21.94
CA LEU A 270 14.87 0.28 -22.75
C LEU A 270 14.43 0.08 -24.20
N ASP A 271 15.05 0.83 -25.10
CA ASP A 271 14.93 0.57 -26.53
C ASP A 271 15.74 -0.69 -26.85
N VAL A 272 15.12 -1.86 -26.65
CA VAL A 272 15.74 -3.19 -26.82
C VAL A 272 16.35 -3.32 -28.22
N SER A 273 15.80 -2.60 -29.21
CA SER A 273 16.32 -2.55 -30.58
C SER A 273 17.69 -1.86 -30.71
N LYS A 274 18.05 -1.00 -29.74
CA LYS A 274 19.36 -0.34 -29.66
C LYS A 274 20.35 -1.06 -28.76
N LEU A 275 19.89 -1.89 -27.82
CA LEU A 275 20.75 -2.64 -26.91
C LEU A 275 21.12 -4.03 -27.42
N SER A 276 20.43 -4.57 -28.43
CA SER A 276 20.77 -5.84 -29.09
C SER A 276 21.98 -5.76 -30.04
N VAL A 277 22.81 -4.72 -29.94
CA VAL A 277 23.97 -4.47 -30.82
C VAL A 277 25.21 -5.16 -30.26
N THR A 278 25.22 -6.49 -30.28
CA THR A 278 26.44 -7.31 -30.15
C THR A 278 26.61 -8.33 -31.28
N ALA A 279 25.64 -8.45 -32.19
CA ALA A 279 25.78 -9.29 -33.38
C ALA A 279 26.24 -8.45 -34.58
N TRP A 280 27.44 -8.74 -35.07
CA TRP A 280 28.16 -8.05 -36.14
C TRP A 280 27.59 -8.28 -37.55
N SER A 281 26.27 -8.42 -37.72
CA SER A 281 25.67 -8.73 -39.02
C SER A 281 24.58 -7.73 -39.45
N ALA A 282 24.86 -7.11 -40.61
CA ALA A 282 23.97 -6.46 -41.57
C ALA A 282 22.92 -5.45 -41.06
N ARG A 283 23.12 -4.19 -41.49
CA ARG A 283 22.30 -3.01 -41.18
C ARG A 283 20.93 -3.09 -41.86
N ALA A 284 19.88 -3.33 -41.08
CA ALA A 284 18.56 -2.82 -41.40
C ALA A 284 18.41 -1.44 -40.75
N LYS A 285 17.94 -0.44 -41.51
CA LYS A 285 17.63 0.89 -41.00
C LYS A 285 16.49 0.74 -39.99
N THR A 286 16.78 0.77 -38.70
CA THR A 286 15.75 0.71 -37.67
C THR A 286 14.94 1.99 -37.75
N THR A 287 13.66 1.86 -38.11
CA THR A 287 12.67 2.93 -37.99
C THR A 287 12.57 3.26 -36.52
N SER A 288 13.09 4.42 -36.09
CA SER A 288 12.98 4.86 -34.70
C SER A 288 11.54 5.24 -34.40
N GLY A 289 10.69 4.24 -34.16
CA GLY A 289 9.37 4.45 -33.60
C GLY A 289 9.52 4.80 -32.13
N LYS A 290 9.15 6.02 -31.73
CA LYS A 290 8.91 6.30 -30.32
C LYS A 290 7.77 5.37 -29.88
N ALA A 291 8.09 4.32 -29.13
CA ALA A 291 7.09 3.48 -28.50
C ALA A 291 6.22 4.38 -27.62
N THR A 292 5.01 4.65 -28.08
CA THR A 292 4.08 5.52 -27.37
C THR A 292 3.41 4.66 -26.32
N VAL A 293 3.68 4.91 -25.05
CA VAL A 293 3.12 4.13 -23.94
C VAL A 293 1.60 4.40 -23.89
N PRO A 294 0.74 3.39 -24.10
CA PRO A 294 -0.69 3.58 -24.05
C PRO A 294 -1.14 3.97 -22.65
N ILE A 295 -2.01 4.98 -22.53
CA ILE A 295 -2.49 5.45 -21.22
C ILE A 295 -3.24 4.35 -20.46
N ASP A 296 -3.93 3.46 -21.18
CA ASP A 296 -4.66 2.34 -20.61
C ASP A 296 -3.73 1.35 -19.90
N GLU A 297 -2.55 1.07 -20.47
CA GLU A 297 -1.56 0.20 -19.84
C GLU A 297 -0.99 0.83 -18.57
N VAL A 298 -0.72 2.14 -18.58
CA VAL A 298 -0.28 2.88 -17.39
C VAL A 298 -1.33 2.80 -16.30
N THR A 299 -2.61 3.00 -16.64
CA THR A 299 -3.70 2.92 -15.65
C THR A 299 -3.86 1.51 -15.09
N GLN A 300 -3.67 0.47 -15.91
CA GLN A 300 -3.75 -0.92 -15.47
C GLN A 300 -2.58 -1.27 -14.53
N VAL A 301 -1.34 -0.88 -14.87
CA VAL A 301 -0.15 -1.09 -14.03
C VAL A 301 -0.29 -0.34 -12.70
N ALA A 302 -0.71 0.92 -12.74
CA ALA A 302 -0.94 1.72 -11.53
C ALA A 302 -2.04 1.12 -10.65
N GLY A 303 -3.14 0.65 -11.25
CA GLY A 303 -4.23 -0.02 -10.55
C GLY A 303 -3.82 -1.35 -9.91
N ARG A 304 -3.06 -2.18 -10.64
CA ARG A 304 -2.47 -3.42 -10.13
C ARG A 304 -1.52 -3.15 -8.97
N GLY A 305 -0.59 -2.21 -9.13
CA GLY A 305 0.35 -1.81 -8.08
C GLY A 305 -0.37 -1.31 -6.82
N ALA A 306 -1.45 -0.52 -6.97
CA ALA A 306 -2.25 -0.07 -5.83
C ALA A 306 -2.90 -1.24 -5.06
N ARG A 307 -3.45 -2.24 -5.77
CA ARG A 307 -4.05 -3.44 -5.15
C ARG A 307 -3.00 -4.31 -4.46
N THR A 308 -1.84 -4.51 -5.10
CA THR A 308 -0.70 -5.23 -4.51
C THR A 308 -0.22 -4.55 -3.22
N LEU A 309 -0.07 -3.22 -3.23
CA LEU A 309 0.33 -2.45 -2.04
C LEU A 309 -0.69 -2.55 -0.92
N ALA A 310 -1.98 -2.49 -1.24
CA ALA A 310 -3.05 -2.65 -0.25
C ALA A 310 -3.02 -4.04 0.38
N ALA A 311 -2.99 -5.10 -0.43
CA ALA A 311 -2.94 -6.47 0.07
C ALA A 311 -1.66 -6.73 0.89
N ALA A 312 -0.50 -6.27 0.43
CA ALA A 312 0.75 -6.39 1.17
C ALA A 312 0.73 -5.67 2.51
N SER A 313 0.13 -4.47 2.59
CA SER A 313 0.01 -3.74 3.86
C SER A 313 -0.81 -4.50 4.90
N TRP A 314 -1.89 -5.18 4.47
CA TRP A 314 -2.69 -6.04 5.35
C TRP A 314 -1.93 -7.29 5.78
N ALA A 315 -1.13 -7.89 4.89
CA ALA A 315 -0.26 -9.00 5.24
C ALA A 315 0.81 -8.60 6.28
N VAL A 316 1.45 -7.45 6.11
CA VAL A 316 2.41 -6.90 7.10
C VAL A 316 1.72 -6.67 8.44
N LEU A 317 0.53 -6.05 8.45
CA LEU A 317 -0.25 -5.87 9.68
C LEU A 317 -0.55 -7.20 10.38
N ALA A 318 -1.02 -8.21 9.63
CA ALA A 318 -1.35 -9.52 10.18
C ALA A 318 -0.12 -10.22 10.78
N VAL A 319 1.01 -10.24 10.06
CA VAL A 319 2.24 -10.86 10.54
C VAL A 319 2.74 -10.14 11.79
N VAL A 320 2.79 -8.80 11.79
CA VAL A 320 3.22 -7.99 12.95
C VAL A 320 2.32 -8.20 14.16
N ALA A 321 1.00 -8.27 13.96
CA ALA A 321 0.03 -8.47 15.04
C ALA A 321 0.13 -9.85 15.69
N VAL A 322 0.66 -10.85 14.98
CA VAL A 322 0.88 -12.21 15.51
C VAL A 322 2.30 -12.36 16.06
N SER A 323 3.32 -12.06 15.26
CA SER A 323 4.72 -12.30 15.63
C SER A 323 5.21 -11.36 16.72
N GLY A 324 4.72 -10.12 16.79
CA GLY A 324 5.10 -9.16 17.83
C GLY A 324 4.74 -9.66 19.24
N PRO A 325 3.46 -9.93 19.54
CA PRO A 325 3.06 -10.47 20.83
C PRO A 325 3.66 -11.84 21.13
N ALA A 326 3.77 -12.71 20.10
CA ALA A 326 4.36 -14.03 20.26
C ALA A 326 5.84 -13.94 20.66
N LEU A 327 6.62 -13.01 20.08
CA LEU A 327 8.01 -12.74 20.48
C LEU A 327 8.14 -12.45 21.97
N VAL A 328 7.30 -11.54 22.48
CA VAL A 328 7.30 -11.16 23.89
C VAL A 328 6.89 -12.34 24.77
N ALA A 329 5.93 -13.15 24.34
CA ALA A 329 5.47 -14.32 25.08
C ALA A 329 6.52 -15.45 25.15
N THR A 330 7.36 -15.60 24.11
CA THR A 330 8.40 -16.63 24.05
C THR A 330 9.75 -16.21 24.64
N ALA A 331 9.96 -14.92 24.92
CA ALA A 331 11.22 -14.42 25.46
C ALA A 331 11.31 -14.62 26.98
N THR A 332 11.91 -15.73 27.41
CA THR A 332 12.02 -16.08 28.83
C THR A 332 13.21 -15.42 29.52
N ASP A 333 14.36 -15.32 28.83
CA ASP A 333 15.64 -14.86 29.40
C ASP A 333 15.85 -13.34 29.24
N ASP A 334 16.58 -12.72 30.18
CA ASP A 334 16.74 -11.26 30.24
C ASP A 334 17.43 -10.67 29.00
N VAL A 335 18.47 -11.33 28.48
CA VAL A 335 19.18 -10.88 27.28
C VAL A 335 18.28 -10.93 26.05
N ASP A 336 17.46 -11.97 25.95
CA ASP A 336 16.52 -12.17 24.84
C ASP A 336 15.38 -11.14 24.89
N ARG A 337 14.94 -10.72 26.09
CA ARG A 337 13.95 -9.65 26.28
C ARG A 337 14.46 -8.28 25.83
N ILE A 338 15.75 -7.98 26.04
CA ILE A 338 16.38 -6.76 25.50
C ILE A 338 16.39 -6.81 23.97
N GLY A 339 16.78 -7.94 23.39
CA GLY A 339 16.76 -8.14 21.94
C GLY A 339 15.36 -7.97 21.34
N VAL A 340 14.34 -8.55 21.99
CA VAL A 340 12.93 -8.41 21.59
C VAL A 340 12.44 -6.97 21.70
N TRP A 341 12.79 -6.25 22.76
CA TRP A 341 12.46 -4.83 22.86
C TRP A 341 13.09 -4.01 21.72
N LEU A 342 14.38 -4.22 21.44
CA LEU A 342 15.11 -3.50 20.39
C LEU A 342 14.54 -3.78 18.99
N ILE A 343 14.27 -5.04 18.64
CA ILE A 343 13.72 -5.38 17.34
C ILE A 343 12.31 -4.82 17.16
N LEU A 344 11.46 -4.88 18.20
CA LEU A 344 10.10 -4.34 18.16
C LEU A 344 10.11 -2.81 18.00
N LEU A 345 10.99 -2.13 18.75
CA LEU A 345 11.13 -0.68 18.66
C LEU A 345 11.64 -0.26 17.27
N ALA A 346 12.74 -0.86 16.81
CA ALA A 346 13.31 -0.57 15.50
C ALA A 346 12.32 -0.90 14.38
N GLY A 347 11.68 -2.06 14.43
CA GLY A 347 10.68 -2.50 13.44
C GLY A 347 9.46 -1.59 13.40
N ALA A 348 8.96 -1.14 14.56
CA ALA A 348 7.88 -0.17 14.63
C ALA A 348 8.25 1.15 13.92
N PHE A 349 9.44 1.69 14.19
CA PHE A 349 9.91 2.91 13.54
C PHE A 349 10.13 2.73 12.03
N VAL A 350 10.70 1.61 11.59
CA VAL A 350 10.82 1.30 10.14
C VAL A 350 9.45 1.31 9.49
N ILE A 351 8.49 0.57 10.03
CA ILE A 351 7.14 0.47 9.45
C ILE A 351 6.45 1.85 9.42
N LEU A 352 6.53 2.62 10.50
CA LEU A 352 5.94 3.96 10.60
C LEU A 352 6.58 4.95 9.60
N LEU A 353 7.90 4.90 9.45
CA LEU A 353 8.62 5.74 8.50
C LEU A 353 8.35 5.31 7.07
N SER A 354 8.40 4.02 6.75
CA SER A 354 8.10 3.49 5.42
C SER A 354 6.66 3.82 4.99
N ALA A 355 5.69 3.89 5.91
CA ALA A 355 4.32 4.32 5.58
C ALA A 355 4.25 5.70 4.91
N ARG A 356 5.27 6.56 5.02
CA ARG A 356 5.30 7.88 4.35
C ARG A 356 5.45 7.79 2.83
N SER A 357 6.06 6.73 2.31
CA SER A 357 6.25 6.50 0.88
C SER A 357 4.96 6.06 0.18
N TYR A 358 3.98 5.57 0.96
CA TYR A 358 2.68 5.16 0.45
C TYR A 358 1.80 6.39 0.18
N ARG A 359 1.46 6.57 -1.10
CA ARG A 359 0.63 7.69 -1.57
C ARG A 359 -0.86 7.49 -1.27
N TYR A 360 -1.35 6.25 -1.26
CA TYR A 360 -2.74 5.92 -0.97
C TYR A 360 -3.00 5.94 0.54
N TRP A 361 -4.12 6.53 0.94
CA TRP A 361 -4.47 6.71 2.36
C TRP A 361 -4.69 5.38 3.10
N LEU A 362 -5.30 4.38 2.45
CA LEU A 362 -5.66 3.12 3.09
C LEU A 362 -4.42 2.28 3.42
N PRO A 363 -3.52 1.91 2.47
CA PRO A 363 -2.28 1.20 2.79
C PRO A 363 -1.40 1.95 3.80
N ARG A 364 -1.34 3.28 3.69
CA ARG A 364 -0.63 4.14 4.64
C ARG A 364 -1.23 4.05 6.05
N GLY A 365 -2.55 4.07 6.18
CA GLY A 365 -3.24 3.90 7.45
C GLY A 365 -3.00 2.52 8.06
N VAL A 366 -3.11 1.46 7.25
CA VAL A 366 -2.88 0.07 7.68
C VAL A 366 -1.45 -0.13 8.19
N LEU A 367 -0.42 0.36 7.48
CA LEU A 367 0.96 0.30 7.96
C LEU A 367 1.18 1.11 9.23
N ARG A 368 0.53 2.28 9.37
CA ARG A 368 0.60 3.04 10.62
C ARG A 368 0.01 2.27 11.79
N VAL A 369 -1.12 1.60 11.60
CA VAL A 369 -1.70 0.73 12.63
C VAL A 369 -0.74 -0.41 12.97
N ALA A 370 -0.11 -1.05 11.97
CA ALA A 370 0.88 -2.10 12.22
C ALA A 370 2.08 -1.60 13.04
N GLY A 371 2.64 -0.44 12.67
CA GLY A 371 3.73 0.19 13.40
C GLY A 371 3.34 0.61 14.82
N VAL A 372 2.12 1.11 15.02
CA VAL A 372 1.58 1.44 16.37
C VAL A 372 1.41 0.18 17.21
N ILE A 373 0.91 -0.93 16.64
CA ILE A 373 0.81 -2.22 17.34
C ILE A 373 2.21 -2.69 17.75
N ALA A 374 3.18 -2.70 16.83
CA ALA A 374 4.55 -3.08 17.14
C ALA A 374 5.15 -2.22 18.26
N LEU A 375 4.90 -0.90 18.22
CA LEU A 375 5.36 0.03 19.26
C LEU A 375 4.69 -0.25 20.61
N ALA A 376 3.38 -0.46 20.64
CA ALA A 376 2.64 -0.77 21.86
C ALA A 376 3.12 -2.10 22.49
N VAL A 377 3.35 -3.11 21.66
CA VAL A 377 3.91 -4.40 22.11
C VAL A 377 5.34 -4.22 22.60
N GLY A 378 6.17 -3.42 21.92
CA GLY A 378 7.53 -3.09 22.36
C GLY A 378 7.57 -2.36 23.70
N VAL A 379 6.68 -1.38 23.91
CA VAL A 379 6.54 -0.68 25.21
C VAL A 379 6.11 -1.67 26.29
N ARG A 380 5.15 -2.55 26.00
CA ARG A 380 4.75 -3.61 26.94
C ARG A 380 5.90 -4.56 27.27
N ALA A 381 6.71 -4.93 26.28
CA ALA A 381 7.90 -5.74 26.48
C ALA A 381 8.88 -5.04 27.42
N PHE A 382 9.20 -3.77 27.17
CA PHE A 382 10.08 -2.95 28.01
C PHE A 382 9.63 -2.90 29.47
N VAL A 383 8.36 -2.54 29.70
CA VAL A 383 7.79 -2.45 31.05
C VAL A 383 7.81 -3.80 31.78
N GLY A 384 7.76 -4.91 31.04
CA GLY A 384 7.76 -6.26 31.63
C GLY A 384 9.10 -6.71 32.21
N TRP A 385 10.22 -6.10 31.85
CA TRP A 385 11.55 -6.49 32.33
C TRP A 385 12.39 -5.35 32.92
N ALA A 386 12.11 -4.10 32.55
CA ALA A 386 12.90 -2.95 33.00
C ALA A 386 12.60 -2.58 34.47
N ASP A 387 13.62 -2.04 35.15
CA ASP A 387 13.47 -1.52 36.51
C ASP A 387 12.40 -0.41 36.58
N PRO A 388 11.58 -0.35 37.65
CA PRO A 388 10.52 0.64 37.79
C PRO A 388 11.01 2.10 37.69
N GLU A 389 12.23 2.37 38.17
CA GLU A 389 12.86 3.69 38.05
C GLU A 389 13.18 4.02 36.60
N LEU A 390 13.76 3.06 35.85
CA LEU A 390 14.06 3.22 34.43
C LEU A 390 12.77 3.42 33.62
N VAL A 391 11.71 2.67 33.92
CA VAL A 391 10.38 2.84 33.32
C VAL A 391 9.84 4.25 33.55
N SER A 392 10.00 4.78 34.75
CA SER A 392 9.54 6.13 35.11
C SER A 392 10.29 7.22 34.34
N TRP A 393 11.62 7.13 34.28
CA TRP A 393 12.44 8.05 33.49
C TRP A 393 12.17 7.97 31.98
N PHE A 394 12.01 6.75 31.47
CA PHE A 394 11.64 6.53 30.07
C PHE A 394 10.27 7.14 29.76
N GLY A 395 9.28 6.93 30.64
CA GLY A 395 7.94 7.52 30.52
C GLY A 395 7.98 9.05 30.51
N LEU A 396 8.76 9.67 31.40
CA LEU A 396 8.98 11.11 31.40
C LEU A 396 9.58 11.58 30.07
N GLY A 397 10.62 10.90 29.58
CA GLY A 397 11.25 11.19 28.29
C GLY A 397 10.25 11.14 27.13
N VAL A 398 9.39 10.11 27.07
CA VAL A 398 8.35 9.99 26.05
C VAL A 398 7.36 11.15 26.11
N VAL A 399 6.93 11.57 27.31
CA VAL A 399 6.03 12.72 27.49
C VAL A 399 6.70 14.01 27.00
N VAL A 400 7.96 14.24 27.34
CA VAL A 400 8.74 15.40 26.89
C VAL A 400 8.87 15.42 25.37
N ILE A 401 9.18 14.28 24.74
CA ILE A 401 9.24 14.14 23.28
C ILE A 401 7.87 14.41 22.66
N GLY A 402 6.79 13.87 23.24
CA GLY A 402 5.42 14.11 22.77
C GLY A 402 5.06 15.59 22.78
N PHE A 403 5.41 16.30 23.86
CA PHE A 403 5.20 17.74 23.96
C PHE A 403 6.02 18.52 22.92
N ALA A 404 7.29 18.15 22.73
CA ALA A 404 8.15 18.74 21.71
C ALA A 404 7.59 18.53 20.28
N VAL A 405 7.03 17.35 19.98
CA VAL A 405 6.38 17.06 18.69
C VAL A 405 5.13 17.90 18.50
N ILE A 406 4.30 18.10 19.54
CA ILE A 406 3.12 18.97 19.48
C ILE A 406 3.54 20.43 19.21
N ILE A 407 4.53 20.94 19.94
CA ILE A 407 5.09 22.28 19.71
C ILE A 407 5.59 22.41 18.28
N ALA A 408 6.37 21.43 17.80
CA ALA A 408 6.88 21.42 16.45
C ALA A 408 5.74 21.38 15.41
N ALA A 409 4.67 20.60 15.65
CA ALA A 409 3.52 20.54 14.76
C ALA A 409 2.78 21.88 14.68
N ILE A 410 2.57 22.56 15.81
CA ILE A 410 1.95 23.89 15.87
C ILE A 410 2.83 24.91 15.15
N ALA A 411 4.14 24.92 15.45
CA ALA A 411 5.10 25.83 14.83
C ALA A 411 5.25 25.62 13.31
N THR A 412 5.05 24.39 12.83
CA THR A 412 5.18 24.03 11.41
C THR A 412 3.86 24.03 10.63
N GLY A 413 2.81 24.69 11.14
CA GLY A 413 1.42 24.73 10.61
C GLY A 413 1.21 25.11 9.13
N ARG A 414 2.28 25.20 8.31
CA ARG A 414 2.28 25.40 6.85
C ARG A 414 2.94 24.26 6.06
N GLY A 415 3.23 23.12 6.71
CA GLY A 415 3.73 21.91 6.07
C GLY A 415 5.26 21.80 6.07
N TRP A 416 5.73 20.55 6.12
CA TRP A 416 7.14 20.20 6.15
C TRP A 416 7.73 20.33 4.74
N ARG A 417 8.26 21.51 4.41
CA ARG A 417 8.88 21.80 3.09
C ARG A 417 10.40 21.67 3.07
N SER A 418 11.04 21.35 4.19
CA SER A 418 12.50 21.28 4.24
C SER A 418 13.04 19.95 3.69
N ALA A 419 13.83 20.04 2.62
CA ALA A 419 14.54 18.89 2.06
C ALA A 419 15.48 18.22 3.09
N LYS A 420 16.01 18.99 4.05
CA LYS A 420 16.87 18.47 5.13
C LYS A 420 16.11 17.54 6.07
N TRP A 421 14.85 17.85 6.38
CA TRP A 421 14.01 16.99 7.23
C TRP A 421 13.59 15.71 6.51
N ALA A 422 13.32 15.79 5.20
CA ALA A 422 13.07 14.61 4.38
C ALA A 422 14.28 13.66 4.37
N SER A 423 15.49 14.21 4.12
CA SER A 423 16.73 13.43 4.13
C SER A 423 17.01 12.80 5.50
N ARG A 424 16.81 13.52 6.61
CA ARG A 424 16.98 12.96 7.97
C ARG A 424 16.03 11.80 8.25
N ALA A 425 14.80 11.87 7.77
CA ALA A 425 13.86 10.76 7.90
C ALA A 425 14.29 9.54 7.06
N ASP A 426 14.92 9.74 5.89
CA ASP A 426 15.50 8.65 5.09
C ASP A 426 16.66 7.96 5.82
N TRP A 427 17.51 8.75 6.48
CA TRP A 427 18.58 8.23 7.34
C TRP A 427 18.03 7.45 8.54
N ALA A 428 17.02 8.00 9.24
CA ALA A 428 16.38 7.34 10.36
C ALA A 428 15.74 6.01 9.93
N GLU A 429 15.04 5.98 8.79
CA GLU A 429 14.44 4.76 8.25
C GLU A 429 15.50 3.70 7.93
N SER A 430 16.63 4.11 7.32
CA SER A 430 17.74 3.21 6.99
C SER A 430 18.44 2.68 8.25
N LEU A 431 18.65 3.54 9.24
CA LEU A 431 19.27 3.18 10.52
C LEU A 431 18.37 2.22 11.30
N CYS A 432 17.07 2.49 11.39
CA CYS A 432 16.13 1.57 12.03
C CYS A 432 16.07 0.24 11.27
N GLY A 433 16.15 0.24 9.93
CA GLY A 433 16.23 -0.98 9.12
C GLY A 433 17.47 -1.81 9.43
N ALA A 434 18.63 -1.18 9.54
CA ALA A 434 19.86 -1.85 9.98
C ALA A 434 19.75 -2.36 11.43
N ALA A 435 19.13 -1.57 12.31
CA ALA A 435 18.89 -1.96 13.70
C ALA A 435 17.95 -3.16 13.83
N VAL A 436 16.95 -3.32 12.95
CA VAL A 436 16.12 -4.55 12.90
C VAL A 436 16.98 -5.77 12.63
N ILE A 437 17.88 -5.70 11.64
CA ILE A 437 18.77 -6.82 11.29
C ILE A 437 19.77 -7.10 12.41
N ALA A 438 20.35 -6.08 13.03
CA ALA A 438 21.28 -6.26 14.15
C ALA A 438 20.57 -6.85 15.38
N SER A 439 19.39 -6.34 15.71
CA SER A 439 18.60 -6.79 16.87
C SER A 439 18.02 -8.18 16.65
N PHE A 440 17.77 -8.58 15.39
CA PHE A 440 17.34 -9.93 15.03
C PHE A 440 18.26 -11.01 15.61
N VAL A 441 19.58 -10.82 15.52
CA VAL A 441 20.58 -11.77 16.02
C VAL A 441 20.49 -11.96 17.54
N VAL A 442 20.20 -10.89 18.28
CA VAL A 442 20.03 -10.94 19.74
C VAL A 442 18.66 -11.54 20.08
N SER A 443 17.61 -11.08 19.41
CA SER A 443 16.23 -11.52 19.63
C SER A 443 15.96 -12.97 19.23
N SER A 444 16.86 -13.63 18.49
CA SER A 444 16.73 -15.04 18.13
C SER A 444 17.41 -15.97 19.14
N GLY A 445 18.08 -15.43 20.16
CA GLY A 445 18.88 -16.22 21.11
C GLY A 445 20.19 -16.75 20.52
N PHE A 446 20.56 -16.37 19.29
CA PHE A 446 21.80 -16.83 18.64
C PHE A 446 23.05 -16.41 19.42
N PHE A 447 23.06 -15.19 19.95
CA PHE A 447 24.17 -14.70 20.78
C PHE A 447 24.36 -15.54 22.04
N ARG A 448 23.25 -15.92 22.70
CA ARG A 448 23.26 -16.82 23.85
C ARG A 448 23.82 -18.19 23.46
N HIS A 449 23.36 -18.77 22.36
CA HIS A 449 23.87 -20.05 21.88
C HIS A 449 25.39 -20.04 21.64
N LEU A 450 25.93 -18.98 21.05
CA LEU A 450 27.37 -18.81 20.88
C LEU A 450 28.12 -18.63 22.22
N TRP A 451 27.53 -17.88 23.16
CA TRP A 451 28.12 -17.66 24.47
C TRP A 451 28.19 -18.95 25.29
N GLU A 452 27.12 -19.73 25.31
CA GLU A 452 27.03 -20.99 26.06
C GLU A 452 27.87 -22.11 25.45
N SER A 453 28.02 -22.13 24.11
CA SER A 453 28.90 -23.10 23.43
C SER A 453 30.38 -22.74 23.55
N GLY A 454 30.73 -21.46 23.58
CA GLY A 454 32.11 -20.99 23.71
C GLY A 454 32.74 -21.16 25.10
N PHE A 455 31.93 -21.24 26.16
CA PHE A 455 32.40 -21.46 27.54
C PHE A 455 32.49 -22.93 27.95
N ASN A 456 31.88 -23.84 27.18
CA ASN A 456 31.90 -25.29 27.43
C ASN A 456 32.89 -26.05 26.51
N GLY A 457 33.75 -25.32 25.78
CA GLY A 457 34.77 -25.85 24.88
C GLY A 457 36.18 -25.81 25.46
#